data_AF-A0AAX4HGI9-F1
#
_entry.id   AF-A0AAX4HGI9-F1
#
_cell.length_a   1.000
_cell.length_b   1.000
_cell.length_c   1.000
_cell.angle_alpha   90.00
_cell.angle_beta   90.00
_cell.angle_gamma   90.00
#
_symmetry.space_group_name_H-M   'P 1'
#
loop_
_entity.id
_entity.type
_entity.pdbx_description
1 polymer ?
#
loop_
_entity_poly.entity_id
_entity_poly.type
_entity_poly.pdbx_seq_one_letter_code
_entity_poly.pdbx_strand_id
1 'polypeptide(L)'
;MFQVGFYSRYFDINTEEFLGKIVLALNPLNHSSAMAAQDEHAETELYGFLWINATLVFLMFVSSTGSNLLALWLHSDETDARYEYNFKLLTLSITLFYGYTALVPAAFYALTAYYVELKERLSMTRLISIYSYANVLWIPSTVANIVLAVFVSRKTHQTVLTVLQWLFVAASAVLSGLSIVWKVRPIIQENLANGNEEQAKKAKVLVGVLIAVHFIFAVVIKVCFFGIA
;
A
#
# COMPACT_ATOMS: atom_id res chain seq x y z
N MET A 1 -14.93 26.46 8.73
CA MET A 1 -14.40 26.30 10.10
C MET A 1 -13.95 24.86 10.27
N PHE A 2 -12.69 24.64 10.64
CA PHE A 2 -12.17 23.30 10.97
C PHE A 2 -12.60 22.96 12.39
N GLN A 3 -13.60 22.10 12.54
CA GLN A 3 -14.02 21.60 13.85
C GLN A 3 -13.49 20.17 14.01
N VAL A 4 -12.80 19.91 15.13
CA VAL A 4 -12.23 18.59 15.44
C VAL A 4 -13.32 17.50 15.40
N GLY A 5 -14.54 17.81 15.83
CA GLY A 5 -15.68 16.88 15.81
C GLY A 5 -16.12 16.43 14.41
N PHE A 6 -15.82 17.19 13.35
CA PHE A 6 -16.08 16.72 11.98
C PHE A 6 -15.13 15.58 11.59
N TYR A 7 -13.90 15.59 12.10
CA TYR A 7 -12.88 14.61 11.75
C TYR A 7 -12.88 13.38 12.67
N SER A 8 -13.34 13.51 13.91
CA SER A 8 -13.35 12.41 14.89
C SER A 8 -14.12 11.19 14.39
N ARG A 9 -15.20 11.38 13.62
CA ARG A 9 -15.98 10.28 13.03
C ARG A 9 -15.16 9.32 12.16
N TYR A 10 -14.09 9.80 11.52
CA TYR A 10 -13.23 8.96 10.68
C TYR A 10 -12.28 8.07 11.50
N PHE A 11 -12.22 8.26 12.81
CA PHE A 11 -11.37 7.52 13.74
C PHE A 11 -12.19 6.85 14.85
N ASP A 12 -13.51 6.85 14.74
CA ASP A 12 -14.43 6.24 15.70
C ASP A 12 -14.72 4.78 15.28
N ILE A 13 -13.67 3.95 15.35
CA ILE A 13 -13.74 2.51 15.04
C ILE A 13 -13.20 1.72 16.22
N ASN A 14 -13.86 0.61 16.56
CA ASN A 14 -13.39 -0.29 17.60
C ASN A 14 -12.32 -1.27 17.07
N THR A 15 -11.54 -1.85 17.97
CA THR A 15 -10.42 -2.74 17.61
C THR A 15 -10.89 -3.99 16.86
N GLU A 16 -12.02 -4.58 17.24
CA GLU A 16 -12.53 -5.82 16.62
C GLU A 16 -12.94 -5.60 15.17
N GLU A 17 -13.64 -4.50 14.90
CA GLU A 17 -14.02 -4.09 13.55
C GLU A 17 -12.80 -3.78 12.70
N PHE A 18 -11.82 -3.06 13.26
CA PHE A 18 -10.58 -2.76 12.55
C PHE A 18 -9.82 -4.03 12.16
N LEU A 19 -9.68 -4.99 13.09
CA LEU A 19 -9.08 -6.29 12.79
C LEU A 19 -9.88 -7.09 11.76
N GLY A 20 -11.22 -7.07 11.86
CA GLY A 20 -12.11 -7.67 10.87
C GLY A 20 -11.87 -7.11 9.46
N LYS A 21 -11.75 -5.79 9.34
CA LYS A 21 -11.41 -5.10 8.07
C LYS A 21 -10.02 -5.49 7.55
N ILE A 22 -9.02 -5.63 8.43
CA ILE A 22 -7.69 -6.13 8.05
C ILE A 22 -7.78 -7.56 7.49
N VAL A 23 -8.50 -8.46 8.18
CA VAL A 23 -8.64 -9.86 7.73
C VAL A 23 -9.35 -9.93 6.38
N LEU A 24 -10.41 -9.13 6.19
CA LEU A 24 -11.09 -9.03 4.91
C LEU A 24 -10.17 -8.48 3.80
N ALA A 25 -9.33 -7.49 4.13
CA ALA A 25 -8.39 -6.89 3.18
C ALA A 25 -7.26 -7.82 2.73
N LEU A 26 -6.92 -8.85 3.53
CA LEU A 26 -5.96 -9.89 3.14
C LEU A 26 -6.44 -10.75 1.97
N ASN A 27 -7.75 -10.81 1.72
CA ASN A 27 -8.31 -11.42 0.51
C ASN A 27 -8.76 -10.32 -0.46
N PRO A 28 -7.97 -9.99 -1.50
CA PRO A 28 -8.27 -8.88 -2.42
C PRO A 28 -9.55 -9.10 -3.24
N LEU A 29 -10.02 -10.35 -3.36
CA LEU A 29 -11.22 -10.73 -4.09
C LEU A 29 -12.44 -10.93 -3.17
N ASN A 30 -12.33 -10.54 -1.89
CA ASN A 30 -13.44 -10.66 -0.95
C ASN A 30 -14.60 -9.74 -1.37
N HIS A 31 -15.72 -10.35 -1.77
CA HIS A 31 -16.91 -9.64 -2.22
C HIS A 31 -17.48 -8.69 -1.16
N SER A 32 -17.54 -9.10 0.11
CA SER A 32 -18.05 -8.24 1.19
C SER A 32 -17.21 -6.97 1.36
N SER A 33 -15.88 -7.11 1.30
CA SER A 33 -14.96 -5.96 1.36
C SER A 33 -15.11 -5.02 0.17
N ALA A 34 -15.41 -5.58 -1.01
CA ALA A 34 -15.62 -4.82 -2.23
C ALA A 34 -16.95 -4.07 -2.19
N MET A 35 -18.02 -4.73 -1.77
CA MET A 35 -19.34 -4.12 -1.61
C MET A 35 -19.32 -2.98 -0.58
N ALA A 36 -18.68 -3.19 0.58
CA ALA A 36 -18.52 -2.13 1.58
C ALA A 36 -17.71 -0.93 1.05
N ALA A 37 -16.77 -1.16 0.15
CA ALA A 37 -16.01 -0.09 -0.51
C ALA A 37 -16.77 0.57 -1.67
N GLN A 38 -17.91 0.02 -2.11
CA GLN A 38 -18.73 0.55 -3.19
C GLN A 38 -19.98 1.25 -2.67
N ASP A 39 -20.50 0.85 -1.51
CA ASP A 39 -21.66 1.46 -0.88
C ASP A 39 -21.39 2.93 -0.53
N GLU A 40 -22.16 3.85 -1.13
CA GLU A 40 -22.02 5.28 -0.87
C GLU A 40 -22.32 5.65 0.59
N HIS A 41 -23.25 4.94 1.21
CA HIS A 41 -23.73 5.18 2.57
C HIS A 41 -22.87 4.52 3.64
N ALA A 42 -21.98 3.59 3.26
CA ALA A 42 -21.07 2.96 4.20
C ALA A 42 -20.10 3.99 4.81
N GLU A 43 -20.01 3.97 6.14
CA GLU A 43 -19.11 4.84 6.90
C GLU A 43 -17.66 4.58 6.51
N THR A 44 -16.96 5.65 6.15
CA THR A 44 -15.53 5.59 5.80
C THR A 44 -14.70 5.94 7.00
N GLU A 45 -13.58 5.25 7.21
CA GLU A 45 -12.62 5.56 8.27
C GLU A 45 -11.19 5.65 7.74
N LEU A 46 -10.31 6.27 8.55
CA LEU A 46 -8.91 6.58 8.24
C LEU A 46 -7.93 5.94 9.24
N TYR A 47 -8.39 5.00 10.06
CA TYR A 47 -7.56 4.25 11.00
C TYR A 47 -6.52 3.41 10.26
N GLY A 48 -6.91 2.80 9.13
CA GLY A 48 -6.00 2.11 8.23
C GLY A 48 -4.88 3.02 7.71
N PHE A 49 -5.21 4.26 7.33
CA PHE A 49 -4.22 5.24 6.86
C PHE A 49 -3.17 5.57 7.93
N LEU A 50 -3.57 5.63 9.20
CA LEU A 50 -2.62 5.85 10.30
C LEU A 50 -1.79 4.60 10.59
N TRP A 51 -2.45 3.48 10.92
CA TRP A 51 -1.79 2.35 11.57
C TRP A 51 -1.17 1.34 10.60
N ILE A 52 -1.79 1.08 9.45
CA ILE A 52 -1.22 0.15 8.46
C ILE A 52 0.05 0.76 7.88
N ASN A 53 0.01 2.04 7.51
CA ASN A 53 1.19 2.74 7.02
C ASN A 53 2.28 2.86 8.08
N ALA A 54 1.96 3.20 9.34
CA ALA A 54 2.95 3.23 10.41
C ALA A 54 3.64 1.86 10.60
N THR A 55 2.87 0.78 10.55
CA THR A 55 3.39 -0.59 10.65
C THR A 55 4.33 -0.91 9.50
N LEU A 56 3.97 -0.57 8.26
CA LEU A 56 4.81 -0.80 7.09
C LEU A 56 6.08 0.06 7.08
N VAL A 57 5.98 1.33 7.50
CA VAL A 57 7.13 2.21 7.70
C VAL A 57 8.12 1.57 8.67
N PHE A 58 7.63 1.09 9.81
CA PHE A 58 8.44 0.40 10.80
C PHE A 58 9.06 -0.89 10.24
N LEU A 59 8.26 -1.75 9.60
CA LEU A 59 8.75 -3.01 9.02
C LEU A 59 9.78 -2.80 7.91
N MET A 60 9.58 -1.82 7.02
CA MET A 60 10.56 -1.51 5.97
C MET A 60 11.85 -0.95 6.57
N PHE A 61 11.72 -0.09 7.58
CA PHE A 61 12.87 0.43 8.31
C PHE A 61 13.67 -0.71 8.97
N VAL A 62 12.99 -1.64 9.65
CA VAL A 62 13.61 -2.82 10.26
C VAL A 62 14.18 -3.77 9.21
N SER A 63 13.51 -4.01 8.10
CA SER A 63 14.01 -4.87 7.02
C SER A 63 15.30 -4.34 6.42
N SER A 64 15.35 -3.03 6.16
CA SER A 64 16.50 -2.40 5.53
C SER A 64 17.66 -2.21 6.51
N THR A 65 17.38 -1.89 7.77
CA THR A 65 18.40 -1.60 8.77
C THR A 65 18.85 -2.84 9.56
N GLY A 66 17.90 -3.72 9.89
CA GLY A 66 18.12 -4.93 10.67
C GLY A 66 18.98 -5.97 9.96
N SER A 67 18.94 -6.04 8.63
CA SER A 67 19.85 -6.90 7.86
C SER A 67 21.32 -6.51 8.05
N ASN A 68 21.62 -5.21 8.18
CA ASN A 68 22.97 -4.72 8.44
C ASN A 68 23.37 -4.87 9.92
N LEU A 69 22.46 -4.53 10.85
CA LEU A 69 22.73 -4.65 12.29
C LEU A 69 22.97 -6.11 12.71
N LEU A 70 22.20 -7.04 12.14
CA LEU A 70 22.31 -8.45 12.47
C LEU A 70 23.49 -9.14 11.76
N ALA A 71 23.85 -8.70 10.55
CA ALA A 71 25.11 -9.11 9.93
C ALA A 71 26.31 -8.70 10.79
N LEU A 72 26.28 -7.47 11.34
CA LEU A 72 27.31 -7.00 12.28
C LEU A 72 27.33 -7.85 13.57
N TRP A 73 26.17 -8.23 14.11
CA TRP A 73 26.07 -9.02 15.35
C TRP A 73 26.43 -10.52 15.18
N LEU A 74 26.16 -11.11 14.02
CA LEU A 74 26.40 -12.55 13.76
C LEU A 74 27.74 -12.84 13.08
N HIS A 75 28.36 -11.83 12.45
CA HIS A 75 29.58 -11.98 11.65
C HIS A 75 30.67 -10.95 11.99
N SER A 76 30.64 -10.33 13.17
CA SER A 76 31.65 -9.36 13.60
C SER A 76 33.07 -9.98 13.60
N ASP A 77 33.88 -9.63 12.61
CA ASP A 77 35.33 -9.52 12.77
C ASP A 77 35.65 -8.19 13.46
N GLU A 78 36.68 -8.15 14.31
CA GLU A 78 37.06 -7.01 15.18
C GLU A 78 37.36 -5.67 14.47
N THR A 79 37.24 -5.62 13.14
CA THR A 79 37.54 -4.44 12.31
C THR A 79 36.30 -3.78 11.70
N ASP A 80 35.09 -4.30 11.93
CA ASP A 80 33.91 -3.87 11.16
C ASP A 80 33.30 -2.55 11.67
N ALA A 81 32.96 -1.69 10.71
CA ALA A 81 32.63 -0.28 10.90
C ALA A 81 31.42 -0.05 11.83
N ARG A 82 31.44 1.06 12.59
CA ARG A 82 30.34 1.48 13.45
C ARG A 82 29.03 1.56 12.66
N TYR A 83 27.99 0.96 13.20
CA TYR A 83 26.64 0.99 12.68
C TYR A 83 26.13 2.44 12.51
N GLU A 84 25.87 2.84 11.26
CA GLU A 84 25.24 4.12 10.93
C GLU A 84 23.74 3.95 10.70
N TYR A 85 22.93 4.58 11.55
CA TYR A 85 21.49 4.64 11.37
C TYR A 85 21.14 5.43 10.10
N ASN A 86 20.48 4.78 9.14
CA ASN A 86 20.14 5.43 7.88
C ASN A 86 18.77 6.12 7.97
N PHE A 87 18.74 7.33 8.53
CA PHE A 87 17.53 8.16 8.62
C PHE A 87 16.88 8.40 7.25
N LYS A 88 17.66 8.38 6.16
CA LYS A 88 17.14 8.53 4.79
C LYS A 88 16.17 7.40 4.44
N LEU A 89 16.42 6.16 4.87
CA LEU A 89 15.52 5.02 4.62
C LEU A 89 14.22 5.13 5.41
N LEU A 90 14.27 5.63 6.64
CA LEU A 90 13.08 5.92 7.44
C LEU A 90 12.23 7.03 6.79
N THR A 91 12.85 8.15 6.41
CA THR A 91 12.13 9.23 5.73
C THR A 91 11.55 8.74 4.41
N LEU A 92 12.30 7.94 3.64
CA LEU A 92 11.83 7.38 2.39
C LEU A 92 10.62 6.45 2.59
N SER A 93 10.60 5.61 3.63
CA SER A 93 9.45 4.74 3.88
C SER A 93 8.23 5.56 4.30
N ILE A 94 8.39 6.57 5.15
CA ILE A 94 7.31 7.50 5.52
C ILE A 94 6.73 8.16 4.27
N THR A 95 7.58 8.79 3.46
CA THR A 95 7.17 9.45 2.23
C THR A 95 6.49 8.48 1.27
N LEU A 96 7.00 7.25 1.15
CA LEU A 96 6.44 6.28 0.21
C LEU A 96 5.06 5.80 0.64
N PHE A 97 4.86 5.34 1.89
CA PHE A 97 3.56 4.79 2.30
C PHE A 97 2.50 5.87 2.54
N TYR A 98 2.82 6.93 3.29
CA TYR A 98 1.86 8.01 3.51
C TYR A 98 1.65 8.86 2.24
N GLY A 99 2.72 9.13 1.48
CA GLY A 99 2.61 9.85 0.21
C GLY A 99 1.79 9.07 -0.82
N TYR A 100 2.04 7.76 -0.97
CA TYR A 100 1.25 6.92 -1.88
C TYR A 100 -0.24 6.89 -1.50
N THR A 101 -0.55 6.66 -0.21
CA THR A 101 -1.93 6.52 0.26
C THR A 101 -2.70 7.84 0.38
N ALA A 102 -2.02 9.00 0.39
CA ALA A 102 -2.66 10.30 0.37
C ALA A 102 -2.67 10.94 -1.03
N LEU A 103 -1.50 11.06 -1.67
CA LEU A 103 -1.34 11.82 -2.91
C LEU A 103 -1.98 11.12 -4.10
N VAL A 104 -1.88 9.79 -4.21
CA VAL A 104 -2.48 9.07 -5.34
C VAL A 104 -4.01 9.13 -5.26
N PRO A 105 -4.66 8.83 -4.13
CA PRO A 105 -6.09 9.10 -3.93
C PRO A 105 -6.51 10.54 -4.17
N ALA A 106 -5.73 11.53 -3.70
CA ALA A 106 -6.05 12.94 -3.89
C ALA A 106 -5.97 13.36 -5.36
N ALA A 107 -4.94 12.93 -6.08
CA ALA A 107 -4.78 13.20 -7.51
C ALA A 107 -5.88 12.49 -8.32
N PHE A 108 -6.20 11.25 -7.98
CA PHE A 108 -7.29 10.51 -8.62
C PHE A 108 -8.65 11.17 -8.36
N TYR A 109 -8.92 11.58 -7.12
CA TYR A 109 -10.09 12.37 -6.75
C TYR A 109 -10.18 13.65 -7.58
N ALA A 110 -9.12 14.46 -7.62
CA ALA A 110 -9.10 15.70 -8.39
C ALA A 110 -9.31 15.45 -9.90
N LEU A 111 -8.69 14.40 -10.46
CA LEU A 111 -8.88 14.02 -11.86
C LEU A 111 -10.36 13.69 -12.15
N THR A 112 -10.95 12.86 -11.30
CA THR A 112 -12.35 12.44 -11.47
C THR A 112 -13.38 13.54 -11.18
N ALA A 113 -13.08 14.45 -10.25
CA ALA A 113 -13.98 15.53 -9.85
C ALA A 113 -13.95 16.74 -10.79
N TYR A 114 -12.78 17.08 -11.35
CA TYR A 114 -12.60 18.33 -12.11
C TYR A 114 -12.39 18.13 -13.61
N TYR A 115 -11.90 16.97 -14.07
CA TYR A 115 -11.61 16.74 -15.49
C TYR A 115 -12.56 15.73 -16.14
N VAL A 116 -12.89 14.66 -15.42
CA VAL A 116 -13.80 13.62 -15.94
C VAL A 116 -15.25 13.91 -15.55
N GLU A 117 -15.46 14.63 -14.45
CA GLU A 117 -16.77 15.02 -13.92
C GLU A 117 -17.71 13.83 -13.74
N LEU A 118 -17.30 12.87 -12.89
CA LEU A 118 -18.17 11.75 -12.53
C LEU A 118 -19.47 12.26 -11.87
N LYS A 119 -20.60 11.66 -12.24
CA LYS A 119 -21.93 12.02 -11.74
C LYS A 119 -22.03 11.77 -10.24
N GLU A 120 -21.53 10.62 -9.79
CA GLU A 120 -21.36 10.28 -8.38
C GLU A 120 -19.89 10.51 -8.00
N ARG A 121 -19.69 11.41 -7.03
CA ARG A 121 -18.34 11.80 -6.63
C ARG A 121 -17.74 10.72 -5.75
N LEU A 122 -16.60 10.19 -6.18
CA LEU A 122 -15.76 9.36 -5.32
C LEU A 122 -15.36 10.15 -4.07
N SER A 123 -15.66 9.63 -2.88
CA SER A 123 -15.20 10.24 -1.64
C SER A 123 -13.68 10.10 -1.52
N MET A 124 -12.98 11.22 -1.26
CA MET A 124 -11.53 11.21 -1.02
C MET A 124 -11.16 10.34 0.18
N THR A 125 -11.93 10.38 1.27
CA THR A 125 -11.66 9.55 2.46
C THR A 125 -11.81 8.07 2.16
N ARG A 126 -12.77 7.70 1.31
CA ARG A 126 -12.95 6.32 0.84
C ARG A 126 -11.77 5.84 0.01
N LEU A 127 -11.28 6.66 -0.93
CA LEU A 127 -10.10 6.31 -1.73
C LEU A 127 -8.85 6.12 -0.86
N ILE A 128 -8.63 7.02 0.11
CA ILE A 128 -7.52 6.89 1.08
C ILE A 128 -7.65 5.58 1.87
N SER A 129 -8.86 5.25 2.34
CA SER A 129 -9.12 3.99 3.04
C SER A 129 -8.81 2.78 2.16
N ILE A 130 -9.36 2.71 0.94
CA ILE A 130 -9.11 1.62 -0.02
C ILE A 130 -7.61 1.38 -0.23
N TYR A 131 -6.84 2.45 -0.47
CA TYR A 131 -5.39 2.37 -0.67
C TYR A 131 -4.67 1.90 0.60
N SER A 132 -5.10 2.37 1.76
CA SER A 132 -4.50 2.00 3.05
C SER A 132 -4.74 0.52 3.38
N TYR A 133 -5.93 -0.03 3.11
CA TYR A 133 -6.18 -1.46 3.30
C TYR A 133 -5.53 -2.34 2.24
N ALA A 134 -5.37 -1.86 1.01
CA ALA A 134 -4.58 -2.57 0.01
C ALA A 134 -3.12 -2.75 0.47
N ASN A 135 -2.58 -1.79 1.23
CA ASN A 135 -1.24 -1.86 1.78
C ASN A 135 -1.03 -3.00 2.80
N VAL A 136 -2.08 -3.53 3.45
CA VAL A 136 -1.98 -4.69 4.37
C VAL A 136 -1.27 -5.87 3.69
N LEU A 137 -1.48 -6.06 2.39
CA LEU A 137 -0.90 -7.15 1.60
C LEU A 137 0.63 -7.06 1.46
N TRP A 138 1.24 -5.94 1.84
CA TRP A 138 2.70 -5.79 1.92
C TRP A 138 3.28 -6.26 3.25
N ILE A 139 2.47 -6.36 4.32
CA ILE A 139 2.93 -6.76 5.65
C ILE A 139 3.49 -8.19 5.62
N PRO A 140 2.78 -9.23 5.12
CA PRO A 140 3.30 -10.60 5.12
C PRO A 140 4.60 -10.74 4.33
N SER A 141 4.70 -10.10 3.16
CA SER A 141 5.92 -10.14 2.33
C SER A 141 7.09 -9.44 2.99
N THR A 142 6.86 -8.32 3.68
CA THR A 142 7.93 -7.60 4.39
C THR A 142 8.43 -8.43 5.57
N VAL A 143 7.52 -9.03 6.35
CA VAL A 143 7.87 -9.93 7.46
C VAL A 143 8.64 -11.16 6.94
N ALA A 144 8.15 -11.80 5.88
CA ALA A 144 8.82 -12.93 5.25
C ALA A 144 10.24 -12.58 4.80
N ASN A 145 10.44 -11.39 4.22
CA ASN A 145 11.76 -10.92 3.83
C ASN A 145 12.68 -10.67 5.04
N ILE A 146 12.17 -10.09 6.13
CA ILE A 146 12.94 -9.92 7.36
C ILE A 146 13.41 -11.30 7.86
N VAL A 147 12.51 -12.28 7.93
CA VAL A 147 12.85 -13.65 8.35
C VAL A 147 13.90 -14.26 7.43
N LEU A 148 13.74 -14.16 6.10
CA LEU A 148 14.74 -14.66 5.15
C LEU A 148 16.10 -13.98 5.33
N ALA A 149 16.13 -12.66 5.51
CA ALA A 149 17.36 -11.90 5.70
C ALA A 149 18.08 -12.25 7.02
N VAL A 150 17.33 -12.63 8.05
CA VAL A 150 17.85 -12.97 9.38
C VAL A 150 18.39 -14.39 9.44
N PHE A 151 17.66 -15.37 8.89
CA PHE A 151 17.98 -16.79 9.08
C PHE A 151 18.78 -17.42 7.94
N VAL A 152 18.82 -16.81 6.75
CA VAL A 152 19.48 -17.38 5.57
C VAL A 152 20.72 -16.56 5.22
N SER A 153 21.88 -17.24 5.23
CA SER A 153 23.15 -16.59 4.89
C SER A 153 23.17 -16.08 3.45
N ARG A 154 23.39 -14.77 3.29
CA ARG A 154 23.49 -14.10 2.00
C ARG A 154 24.63 -14.64 1.13
N LYS A 155 25.77 -14.97 1.73
CA LYS A 155 26.98 -15.40 1.01
C LYS A 155 26.79 -16.71 0.25
N THR A 156 25.98 -17.63 0.80
CA THR A 156 25.77 -18.96 0.22
C THR A 156 24.55 -19.02 -0.70
N HIS A 157 23.50 -18.23 -0.43
CA HIS A 157 22.18 -18.37 -1.08
C HIS A 157 21.68 -17.10 -1.78
N GLN A 158 22.57 -16.23 -2.25
CA GLN A 158 22.23 -14.94 -2.87
C GLN A 158 21.17 -15.05 -3.99
N THR A 159 21.34 -15.99 -4.93
CA THR A 159 20.41 -16.16 -6.06
C THR A 159 19.01 -16.55 -5.59
N VAL A 160 18.91 -17.49 -4.65
CA VAL A 160 17.63 -17.97 -4.11
C VAL A 160 16.90 -16.85 -3.37
N LEU A 161 17.62 -16.10 -2.52
CA LEU A 161 17.06 -14.97 -1.79
C LEU A 161 16.55 -13.87 -2.73
N THR A 162 17.30 -13.58 -3.80
CA THR A 162 16.90 -12.59 -4.80
C THR A 162 15.60 -13.00 -5.50
N VAL A 163 15.49 -14.27 -5.92
CA VAL A 163 14.29 -14.79 -6.58
C VAL A 163 13.09 -14.75 -5.63
N LEU A 164 13.25 -15.22 -4.38
CA LEU A 164 12.18 -15.20 -3.38
C LEU A 164 11.69 -13.77 -3.08
N GLN A 165 12.61 -12.81 -2.98
CA GLN A 165 12.25 -11.40 -2.80
C GLN A 165 11.44 -10.85 -3.97
N TRP A 166 11.86 -11.14 -5.21
CA TRP A 166 11.10 -10.75 -6.39
C TRP A 166 9.71 -11.40 -6.41
N LEU A 167 9.60 -12.66 -6.04
CA LEU A 167 8.31 -13.36 -5.96
C LEU A 167 7.40 -12.74 -4.91
N PHE A 168 7.89 -12.45 -3.69
CA PHE A 168 7.08 -11.82 -2.65
C PHE A 168 6.65 -10.40 -3.03
N VAL A 169 7.55 -9.60 -3.61
CA VAL A 169 7.19 -8.25 -4.06
C VAL A 169 6.21 -8.29 -5.22
N ALA A 170 6.41 -9.19 -6.20
CA ALA A 170 5.49 -9.36 -7.31
C ALA A 170 4.10 -9.83 -6.82
N ALA A 171 4.05 -10.79 -5.90
CA ALA A 171 2.81 -11.26 -5.29
C ALA A 171 2.07 -10.13 -4.56
N SER A 172 2.76 -9.38 -3.69
CA SER A 172 2.16 -8.23 -2.98
C SER A 172 1.69 -7.14 -3.96
N ALA A 173 2.47 -6.83 -5.00
CA ALA A 173 2.09 -5.84 -6.00
C ALA A 173 0.85 -6.26 -6.79
N VAL A 174 0.77 -7.53 -7.23
CA VAL A 174 -0.39 -8.05 -7.93
C VAL A 174 -1.61 -8.07 -7.02
N LEU A 175 -1.49 -8.60 -5.79
CA LEU A 175 -2.62 -8.70 -4.87
C LEU A 175 -3.13 -7.32 -4.43
N SER A 176 -2.24 -6.40 -4.07
CA SER A 176 -2.66 -5.05 -3.64
C SER A 176 -3.18 -4.21 -4.80
N GLY A 177 -2.55 -4.28 -5.98
CA GLY A 177 -3.07 -3.67 -7.21
C GLY A 177 -4.44 -4.22 -7.59
N LEU A 178 -4.63 -5.54 -7.51
CA LEU A 178 -5.92 -6.18 -7.75
C LEU A 178 -6.97 -5.72 -6.73
N SER A 179 -6.62 -5.60 -5.45
CA SER A 179 -7.53 -5.09 -4.41
C SER A 179 -8.06 -3.69 -4.76
N ILE A 180 -7.16 -2.78 -5.19
CA ILE A 180 -7.52 -1.41 -5.57
C ILE A 180 -8.41 -1.43 -6.81
N VAL A 181 -7.98 -2.12 -7.87
CA VAL A 181 -8.73 -2.19 -9.13
C VAL A 181 -10.11 -2.80 -8.90
N TRP A 182 -10.22 -3.88 -8.13
CA TRP A 182 -11.48 -4.56 -7.86
C TRP A 182 -12.47 -3.68 -7.11
N LYS A 183 -11.99 -2.82 -6.20
CA LYS A 183 -12.84 -1.89 -5.43
C LYS A 183 -13.22 -0.64 -6.22
N VAL A 184 -12.28 -0.07 -7.00
CA VAL A 184 -12.48 1.22 -7.67
C VAL A 184 -13.09 1.08 -9.06
N ARG A 185 -12.75 0.03 -9.82
CA ARG A 185 -13.23 -0.17 -11.20
C ARG A 185 -14.75 -0.14 -11.33
N PRO A 186 -15.54 -0.82 -10.47
CA PRO A 186 -17.00 -0.82 -10.59
C PRO A 186 -17.59 0.58 -10.49
N ILE A 187 -17.06 1.42 -9.59
CA ILE A 187 -17.51 2.81 -9.41
C ILE A 187 -17.23 3.64 -10.67
N ILE A 188 -16.05 3.48 -11.28
CA ILE A 188 -15.71 4.13 -12.55
C ILE A 188 -16.65 3.64 -13.67
N GLN A 189 -16.92 2.34 -13.73
CA GLN A 189 -17.75 1.74 -14.77
C GLN A 189 -19.21 2.16 -14.63
N GLU A 190 -19.77 2.19 -13.44
CA GLU A 190 -21.15 2.64 -13.22
C GLU A 190 -21.35 4.09 -13.69
N ASN A 191 -20.36 4.95 -13.44
CA ASN A 191 -20.41 6.35 -13.83
C ASN A 191 -20.14 6.61 -15.33
N LEU A 192 -19.39 5.74 -16.02
CA LEU A 192 -18.90 6.00 -17.38
C LEU A 192 -19.33 4.97 -18.44
N ALA A 193 -19.66 3.74 -18.05
CA ALA A 193 -19.89 2.64 -19.00
C ALA A 193 -21.30 2.65 -19.62
N ASN A 194 -22.28 3.30 -19.00
CA ASN A 194 -23.60 3.56 -19.60
C ASN A 194 -23.58 4.76 -20.56
N GLY A 195 -22.39 5.31 -20.80
CA GLY A 195 -22.13 6.48 -21.61
C GLY A 195 -21.90 6.20 -23.08
N ASN A 196 -21.35 7.19 -23.79
CA ASN A 196 -20.89 7.06 -25.16
C ASN A 196 -19.51 6.34 -25.25
N GLU A 197 -19.07 6.02 -26.47
CA GLU A 197 -17.79 5.32 -26.70
C GLU A 197 -16.58 6.07 -26.10
N GLU A 198 -16.64 7.40 -26.07
CA GLU A 198 -15.62 8.24 -25.45
C GLU A 198 -15.54 8.03 -23.92
N GLN A 199 -16.68 7.95 -23.22
CA GLN A 199 -16.73 7.68 -21.78
C GLN A 199 -16.22 6.26 -21.46
N ALA A 200 -16.55 5.27 -22.28
CA ALA A 200 -16.00 3.92 -22.14
C ALA A 200 -14.46 3.89 -22.31
N LYS A 201 -13.92 4.71 -23.22
CA LYS A 201 -12.46 4.87 -23.38
C LYS A 201 -11.83 5.54 -22.16
N LYS A 202 -12.45 6.61 -21.62
CA LYS A 202 -11.99 7.28 -20.39
C LYS A 202 -11.94 6.31 -19.20
N ALA A 203 -12.95 5.45 -19.04
CA ALA A 203 -12.97 4.44 -17.99
C ALA A 203 -11.77 3.48 -18.06
N LYS A 204 -11.46 2.97 -19.26
CA LYS A 204 -10.29 2.10 -19.50
C LYS A 204 -8.98 2.82 -19.19
N VAL A 205 -8.85 4.09 -19.60
CA VAL A 205 -7.66 4.91 -19.31
C VAL A 205 -7.48 5.11 -17.82
N LEU A 206 -8.53 5.45 -17.07
CA LEU A 206 -8.45 5.62 -15.61
C LEU A 206 -7.98 4.36 -14.90
N VAL A 207 -8.52 3.19 -15.27
CA VAL A 207 -8.07 1.90 -14.72
C VAL A 207 -6.61 1.63 -15.09
N GLY A 208 -6.21 1.92 -16.33
CA GLY A 208 -4.81 1.80 -16.76
C GLY A 208 -3.86 2.68 -15.95
N VAL A 209 -4.26 3.91 -15.65
CA VAL A 209 -3.49 4.84 -14.80
C VAL A 209 -3.35 4.29 -13.37
N LEU A 210 -4.41 3.75 -12.77
CA LEU A 210 -4.35 3.13 -11.44
C LEU A 210 -3.32 1.99 -11.40
N ILE A 211 -3.35 1.11 -12.41
CA ILE A 211 -2.42 -0.01 -12.54
C ILE A 211 -0.99 0.50 -12.71
N ALA A 212 -0.77 1.47 -13.60
CA ALA A 212 0.56 2.02 -13.88
C ALA A 212 1.17 2.69 -12.63
N VAL A 213 0.40 3.51 -11.92
CA VAL A 213 0.86 4.16 -10.69
C VAL A 213 1.17 3.14 -9.59
N HIS A 214 0.34 2.11 -9.42
CA HIS A 214 0.61 1.05 -8.46
C HIS A 214 1.84 0.21 -8.83
N PHE A 215 2.05 -0.05 -10.12
CA PHE A 215 3.26 -0.71 -10.60
C PHE A 215 4.53 0.10 -10.28
N ILE A 216 4.50 1.42 -10.52
CA ILE A 216 5.62 2.31 -10.15
C ILE A 216 5.88 2.24 -8.64
N PHE A 217 4.84 2.31 -7.81
CA PHE A 217 4.95 2.15 -6.35
C PHE A 217 5.63 0.83 -5.96
N ALA A 218 5.22 -0.29 -6.55
CA ALA A 218 5.81 -1.59 -6.28
C ALA A 218 7.30 -1.68 -6.69
N VAL A 219 7.65 -1.10 -7.85
CA VAL A 219 9.04 -1.03 -8.32
C VAL A 219 9.90 -0.18 -7.35
N VAL A 220 9.39 0.97 -6.90
CA VAL A 220 10.08 1.82 -5.93
C VAL A 220 10.30 1.06 -4.62
N ILE A 221 9.29 0.33 -4.12
CA ILE A 221 9.46 -0.53 -2.94
C ILE A 221 10.60 -1.53 -3.15
N LYS A 222 10.59 -2.26 -4.28
CA LYS A 222 11.62 -3.26 -4.57
C LYS A 222 13.01 -2.64 -4.58
N VAL A 223 13.19 -1.53 -5.29
CA VAL A 223 14.50 -0.90 -5.50
C VAL A 223 15.02 -0.28 -4.21
N CYS A 224 14.16 0.39 -3.44
CA CYS A 224 14.58 1.15 -2.27
C CYS A 224 14.76 0.31 -1.00
N PHE A 225 13.98 -0.75 -0.81
CA PHE A 225 13.98 -1.51 0.45
C PHE A 225 14.42 -2.96 0.31
N PHE A 226 14.26 -3.53 -0.88
CA PHE A 226 14.66 -4.91 -1.20
C PHE A 226 15.76 -4.95 -2.26
N GLY A 227 16.36 -3.80 -2.58
CA GLY A 227 17.47 -3.67 -3.50
C GLY A 227 18.73 -4.18 -2.82
N ILE A 228 19.32 -5.23 -3.38
CA ILE A 228 20.60 -5.75 -2.96
C ILE A 228 21.64 -4.70 -3.37
N ALA A 229 22.09 -3.90 -2.41
CA ALA A 229 23.42 -3.33 -2.43
C ALA A 229 24.40 -4.35 -1.83
#